data_AF-A0A922MPN0-F1
#
_entry.id   AF-A0A922MPN0-F1
#
_cell.length_a   1.000
_cell.length_b   1.000
_cell.length_c   1.000
_cell.angle_alpha   90.00
_cell.angle_beta   90.00
_cell.angle_gamma   90.00
#
_symmetry.space_group_name_H-M   'P 1'
#
loop_
_entity.id
_entity.type
_entity.pdbx_description
1 polymer ?
#
loop_
_entity_poly.entity_id
_entity_poly.type
_entity_poly.pdbx_seq_one_letter_code
_entity_poly.pdbx_strand_id
1 'polypeptide(L)'
;MAAPDATLQEYFRKYNPPIRPHKHTCVGLAMEVEKTLKVLEKDFPGISKSMMIVSCDENIQDLMDYATFCPGPQGFLIETEKDHVMLAINVKVDGRPGMFLSDLGYHIARVVTVMVDRCYPHTGWFTQSDEPHCRKEYNYQFNLQNSNYIEWHERETRGTVVKERLSLVYVAKAYLTAVSVTEKRNIVWDLSSPFLKYQNDVITLRELFIPKPNVNHLLHKQLTIAEIPDEVVDEVEQCNDQLRLRDGELLSILNKLATIMSDEEYMVELMEINDKIVQLSAGN
;
A
#
# COMPACT_ATOMS: atom_id res chain seq x y z
N MET A 1 0.56 -18.14 -29.58
CA MET A 1 0.02 -17.21 -28.58
C MET A 1 -1.00 -17.99 -27.78
N ALA A 2 -0.96 -17.94 -26.44
CA ALA A 2 -2.02 -18.53 -25.64
C ALA A 2 -3.35 -17.87 -26.01
N ALA A 3 -4.45 -18.62 -25.98
CA ALA A 3 -5.78 -18.03 -26.16
C ALA A 3 -6.00 -16.95 -25.08
N PRO A 4 -6.68 -15.84 -25.40
CA PRO A 4 -7.09 -14.88 -24.37
C PRO A 4 -7.94 -15.60 -23.32
N ASP A 5 -7.71 -15.29 -22.05
CA ASP A 5 -8.52 -15.82 -20.95
C ASP A 5 -9.97 -15.36 -21.09
N ALA A 6 -10.93 -16.24 -20.79
CA ALA A 6 -12.34 -15.95 -21.01
C ALA A 6 -12.94 -15.05 -19.91
N THR A 7 -12.36 -15.08 -18.72
CA THR A 7 -12.84 -14.35 -17.53
C THR A 7 -11.69 -13.72 -16.76
N LEU A 8 -11.99 -12.67 -15.99
CA LEU A 8 -11.01 -12.01 -15.10
C LEU A 8 -10.54 -13.00 -14.02
N GLN A 9 -11.42 -13.89 -13.56
CA GLN A 9 -11.04 -14.94 -12.59
C GLN A 9 -9.98 -15.90 -13.13
N GLU A 10 -10.11 -16.31 -14.40
CA GLU A 10 -9.14 -17.20 -15.03
C GLU A 10 -7.79 -16.50 -15.18
N TYR A 11 -7.80 -15.25 -15.64
CA TYR A 11 -6.62 -14.41 -15.73
C TYR A 11 -5.95 -14.22 -14.37
N PHE A 12 -6.69 -13.84 -13.32
CA PHE A 12 -6.16 -13.56 -11.98
C PHE A 12 -5.41 -14.76 -11.37
N ARG A 13 -5.92 -15.98 -11.60
CA ARG A 13 -5.27 -17.22 -11.15
C ARG A 13 -3.92 -17.44 -11.82
N LYS A 14 -3.85 -17.20 -13.13
CA LYS A 14 -2.62 -17.38 -13.95
C LYS A 14 -1.67 -16.20 -13.82
N TYR A 15 -2.18 -15.03 -13.44
CA TYR A 15 -1.40 -13.81 -13.35
C TYR A 15 -0.28 -13.98 -12.32
N ASN A 16 0.93 -13.69 -12.78
CA ASN A 16 2.09 -13.58 -11.92
C ASN A 16 2.57 -12.12 -12.00
N PRO A 17 2.49 -11.36 -10.90
CA PRO A 17 2.87 -9.96 -10.94
C PRO A 17 4.33 -9.81 -11.38
N PRO A 18 4.64 -8.86 -12.27
CA PRO A 18 5.99 -8.62 -12.72
C PRO A 18 6.79 -7.91 -11.62
N ILE A 19 7.27 -8.67 -10.63
CA ILE A 19 8.20 -8.19 -9.61
C ILE A 19 9.54 -7.94 -10.30
N ARG A 20 9.77 -6.70 -10.71
CA ARG A 20 10.99 -6.28 -11.42
C ARG A 20 11.80 -5.34 -10.54
N PRO A 21 13.14 -5.39 -10.64
CA PRO A 21 13.99 -4.34 -10.11
C PRO A 21 13.52 -2.97 -10.64
N HIS A 22 13.48 -1.96 -9.76
CA HIS A 22 13.08 -0.57 -10.09
C HIS A 22 11.58 -0.33 -10.35
N LYS A 23 10.69 -1.27 -10.00
CA LYS A 23 9.26 -0.98 -9.88
C LYS A 23 8.94 -0.57 -8.44
N HIS A 24 8.19 0.52 -8.28
CA HIS A 24 7.88 1.15 -6.99
C HIS A 24 6.67 0.52 -6.28
N THR A 25 6.58 -0.82 -6.23
CA THR A 25 5.59 -1.48 -5.36
C THR A 25 6.24 -1.82 -4.02
N CYS A 26 5.48 -1.76 -2.93
CA CYS A 26 5.99 -2.06 -1.59
C CYS A 26 6.63 -3.46 -1.50
N VAL A 27 6.00 -4.47 -2.13
CA VAL A 27 6.51 -5.85 -2.19
C VAL A 27 7.80 -5.93 -3.01
N GLY A 28 7.84 -5.29 -4.19
CA GLY A 28 9.04 -5.27 -5.03
C GLY A 28 10.23 -4.59 -4.35
N LEU A 29 9.99 -3.46 -3.68
CA LEU A 29 11.01 -2.74 -2.91
C LEU A 29 11.55 -3.62 -1.77
N ALA A 30 10.68 -4.23 -0.96
CA ALA A 30 11.10 -5.09 0.15
C ALA A 30 11.97 -6.27 -0.32
N MET A 31 11.59 -6.92 -1.43
CA MET A 31 12.38 -8.01 -2.03
C MET A 31 13.73 -7.54 -2.59
N GLU A 32 13.80 -6.33 -3.15
CA GLU A 32 15.06 -5.76 -3.64
C GLU A 32 16.01 -5.39 -2.48
N VAL A 33 15.49 -4.89 -1.35
CA VAL A 33 16.28 -4.71 -0.13
C VAL A 33 16.86 -6.03 0.33
N GLU A 34 16.02 -7.04 0.48
CA GLU A 34 16.43 -8.36 0.95
C GLU A 34 17.56 -8.92 0.05
N LYS A 35 17.39 -8.82 -1.26
CA LYS A 35 18.40 -9.22 -2.24
C LYS A 35 19.70 -8.42 -2.13
N THR A 36 19.62 -7.11 -1.95
CA THR A 36 20.79 -6.23 -1.85
C THR A 36 21.57 -6.50 -0.57
N LEU A 37 20.87 -6.68 0.56
CA LEU A 37 21.48 -6.93 1.85
C LEU A 37 22.05 -8.34 2.00
N LYS A 38 21.66 -9.31 1.16
CA LYS A 38 22.28 -10.66 1.15
C LYS A 38 23.79 -10.65 0.96
N VAL A 39 24.34 -9.63 0.31
CA VAL A 39 25.80 -9.48 0.16
C VAL A 39 26.50 -9.33 1.52
N LEU A 40 25.79 -8.79 2.53
CA LEU A 40 26.31 -8.63 3.88
C LEU A 40 26.43 -9.94 4.65
N GLU A 41 25.92 -11.07 4.13
CA GLU A 41 26.05 -12.39 4.78
C GLU A 41 27.52 -12.79 5.03
N LYS A 42 28.44 -12.29 4.20
CA LYS A 42 29.88 -12.52 4.37
C LYS A 42 30.43 -11.84 5.62
N ASP A 43 29.99 -10.61 5.89
CA ASP A 43 30.48 -9.80 7.01
C ASP A 43 29.65 -10.00 8.28
N PHE A 44 28.38 -10.36 8.12
CA PHE A 44 27.39 -10.61 9.17
C PHE A 44 26.66 -11.95 8.92
N PRO A 45 27.30 -13.09 9.26
CA PRO A 45 26.69 -14.40 9.08
C PRO A 45 25.36 -14.52 9.84
N GLY A 46 24.32 -14.99 9.16
CA GLY A 46 22.97 -15.11 9.66
C GLY A 46 22.06 -13.92 9.39
N ILE A 47 22.56 -12.82 8.78
CA ILE A 47 21.72 -11.65 8.48
C ILE A 47 20.53 -12.03 7.59
N SER A 48 20.73 -12.89 6.59
CA SER A 48 19.66 -13.34 5.68
C SER A 48 18.59 -14.15 6.42
N LYS A 49 18.96 -14.88 7.48
CA LYS A 49 18.01 -15.63 8.32
C LYS A 49 17.23 -14.73 9.28
N SER A 50 17.78 -13.58 9.61
CA SER A 50 17.15 -12.58 10.46
C SER A 50 16.22 -11.63 9.70
N MET A 51 16.29 -11.61 8.36
CA MET A 51 15.43 -10.82 7.49
C MET A 51 14.05 -11.48 7.33
N MET A 52 13.01 -10.65 7.35
CA MET A 52 11.64 -11.06 7.07
C MET A 52 10.87 -9.91 6.43
N ILE A 53 10.06 -10.21 5.43
CA ILE A 53 9.04 -9.27 4.95
C ILE A 53 7.87 -9.35 5.92
N VAL A 54 7.38 -8.20 6.40
CA VAL A 54 6.31 -8.11 7.39
C VAL A 54 5.12 -7.35 6.82
N SER A 55 3.92 -7.67 7.31
CA SER A 55 2.70 -6.94 6.96
C SER A 55 2.56 -5.67 7.81
N CYS A 56 2.01 -4.64 7.18
CA CYS A 56 1.69 -3.37 7.81
C CYS A 56 0.20 -3.09 7.59
N ASP A 57 -0.50 -2.86 8.68
CA ASP A 57 -1.91 -2.51 8.71
C ASP A 57 -2.00 -1.02 9.08
N GLU A 58 -2.51 -0.22 8.15
CA GLU A 58 -2.52 1.24 8.26
C GLU A 58 -3.80 1.77 8.91
N ASN A 59 -3.70 2.92 9.60
CA ASN A 59 -4.83 3.69 10.09
C ASN A 59 -5.79 2.91 11.03
N ILE A 60 -5.20 2.18 11.97
CA ILE A 60 -5.88 1.42 13.02
C ILE A 60 -6.60 2.38 13.97
N GLN A 61 -7.92 2.20 14.11
CA GLN A 61 -8.76 3.02 15.00
C GLN A 61 -8.79 2.51 16.44
N ASP A 62 -8.77 1.18 16.65
CA ASP A 62 -8.76 0.58 17.99
C ASP A 62 -7.54 -0.33 18.19
N LEU A 63 -6.54 0.19 18.90
CA LEU A 63 -5.30 -0.52 19.21
C LEU A 63 -5.51 -1.69 20.18
N MET A 64 -6.37 -1.51 21.18
CA MET A 64 -6.51 -2.50 22.27
C MET A 64 -7.16 -3.76 21.74
N ASP A 65 -8.23 -3.61 20.96
CA ASP A 65 -8.93 -4.73 20.35
C ASP A 65 -8.03 -5.42 19.31
N TYR A 66 -7.24 -4.68 18.55
CA TYR A 66 -6.38 -5.26 17.51
C TYR A 66 -5.14 -5.98 18.08
N ALA A 67 -4.47 -5.40 19.07
CA ALA A 67 -3.19 -5.91 19.57
C ALA A 67 -3.33 -7.01 20.63
N THR A 68 -4.42 -7.02 21.41
CA THR A 68 -4.59 -7.97 22.54
C THR A 68 -5.42 -9.21 22.19
N PHE A 69 -6.06 -9.24 21.02
CA PHE A 69 -6.87 -10.39 20.61
C PHE A 69 -5.99 -11.57 20.16
N CYS A 70 -6.26 -12.74 20.72
CA CYS A 70 -5.55 -13.99 20.45
C CYS A 70 -6.42 -14.84 19.51
N PRO A 71 -5.92 -15.31 18.35
CA PRO A 71 -4.53 -15.71 18.08
C PRO A 71 -3.70 -14.70 17.25
N GLY A 72 -4.13 -13.44 17.18
CA GLY A 72 -3.62 -12.42 16.25
C GLY A 72 -4.80 -11.74 15.53
N PRO A 73 -4.58 -11.00 14.43
CA PRO A 73 -5.64 -10.28 13.70
C PRO A 73 -6.64 -11.21 13.00
N GLN A 74 -6.49 -12.52 13.21
CA GLN A 74 -7.33 -13.62 12.73
C GLN A 74 -8.74 -13.64 13.34
N GLY A 75 -8.95 -12.90 14.42
CA GLY A 75 -10.14 -13.01 15.28
C GLY A 75 -11.30 -12.08 14.96
N PHE A 76 -11.13 -11.11 14.07
CA PHE A 76 -12.12 -10.07 13.86
C PHE A 76 -12.41 -9.80 12.38
N LEU A 77 -13.70 -9.52 12.11
CA LEU A 77 -14.26 -8.80 10.96
C LEU A 77 -13.83 -7.32 10.97
N ILE A 78 -12.61 -7.00 11.40
CA ILE A 78 -12.10 -5.66 11.13
C ILE A 78 -11.66 -5.74 9.67
N GLU A 79 -12.28 -4.92 8.83
CA GLU A 79 -11.85 -4.67 7.45
C GLU A 79 -10.49 -3.94 7.49
N THR A 80 -9.47 -4.55 8.08
CA THR A 80 -8.09 -4.09 7.93
C THR A 80 -7.53 -4.73 6.69
N GLU A 81 -7.41 -3.91 5.68
CA GLU A 81 -6.75 -4.29 4.46
C GLU A 81 -5.23 -4.26 4.70
N LYS A 82 -4.54 -5.36 4.38
CA LYS A 82 -3.08 -5.43 4.45
C LYS A 82 -2.50 -4.68 3.27
N ASP A 83 -2.43 -3.38 3.43
CA ASP A 83 -2.14 -2.43 2.36
C ASP A 83 -0.65 -2.35 2.05
N HIS A 84 0.18 -2.62 3.05
CA HIS A 84 1.61 -2.35 2.94
C HIS A 84 2.48 -3.49 3.48
N VAL A 85 3.70 -3.57 2.97
CA VAL A 85 4.73 -4.48 3.44
C VAL A 85 6.06 -3.77 3.52
N MET A 86 6.87 -4.14 4.49
CA MET A 86 8.24 -3.64 4.64
C MET A 86 9.20 -4.76 5.04
N LEU A 87 10.50 -4.50 4.90
CA LEU A 87 11.53 -5.40 5.40
C LEU A 87 11.80 -5.13 6.88
N ALA A 88 11.77 -6.19 7.68
CA ALA A 88 12.21 -6.20 9.05
C ALA A 88 13.43 -7.12 9.24
N ILE A 89 14.38 -6.72 10.07
CA ILE A 89 15.57 -7.51 10.41
C ILE A 89 15.69 -7.62 11.92
N ASN A 90 15.63 -8.84 12.43
CA ASN A 90 15.88 -9.11 13.85
C ASN A 90 17.34 -8.87 14.20
N VAL A 91 17.59 -8.02 15.20
CA VAL A 91 18.94 -7.67 15.63
C VAL A 91 19.11 -7.74 17.14
N LYS A 92 20.35 -7.93 17.57
CA LYS A 92 20.75 -7.78 18.97
C LYS A 92 21.92 -6.80 19.03
N VAL A 93 21.71 -5.66 19.67
CA VAL A 93 22.75 -4.65 19.88
C VAL A 93 23.20 -4.73 21.32
N ASP A 94 24.44 -5.15 21.54
CA ASP A 94 25.00 -5.35 22.89
C ASP A 94 24.12 -6.27 23.75
N GLY A 95 23.67 -7.39 23.17
CA GLY A 95 22.78 -8.36 23.82
C GLY A 95 21.30 -7.92 23.93
N ARG A 96 20.99 -6.65 23.66
CA ARG A 96 19.62 -6.11 23.74
C ARG A 96 18.86 -6.36 22.44
N PRO A 97 17.65 -6.92 22.49
CA PRO A 97 16.86 -7.21 21.30
C PRO A 97 16.32 -5.92 20.66
N GLY A 98 16.28 -5.92 19.33
CA GLY A 98 15.70 -4.85 18.54
C GLY A 98 15.41 -5.31 17.12
N MET A 99 14.94 -4.36 16.31
CA MET A 99 14.56 -4.59 14.93
C MET A 99 15.00 -3.43 14.05
N PHE A 100 15.51 -3.73 12.86
CA PHE A 100 15.67 -2.74 11.81
C PHE A 100 14.49 -2.83 10.85
N LEU A 101 13.90 -1.70 10.50
CA LEU A 101 12.79 -1.59 9.55
C LEU A 101 13.21 -0.75 8.34
N SER A 102 12.80 -1.15 7.14
CA SER A 102 13.03 -0.40 5.90
C SER A 102 12.03 -0.75 4.80
N ASP A 103 11.57 0.26 4.06
CA ASP A 103 10.71 0.10 2.87
C ASP A 103 11.26 0.85 1.63
N LEU A 104 12.53 1.26 1.67
CA LEU A 104 13.23 2.04 0.63
C LEU A 104 12.50 3.31 0.16
N GLY A 105 11.79 3.98 1.05
CA GLY A 105 11.17 5.26 0.75
C GLY A 105 9.79 5.12 0.12
N TYR A 106 9.10 4.01 0.35
CA TYR A 106 7.64 3.98 0.18
C TYR A 106 6.99 4.88 1.24
N HIS A 107 7.23 4.61 2.54
CA HIS A 107 6.97 5.52 3.65
C HIS A 107 8.26 5.99 4.34
N ILE A 108 9.29 5.16 4.50
CA ILE A 108 10.54 5.48 5.23
C ILE A 108 11.76 5.51 4.32
N ALA A 109 12.33 6.70 4.14
CA ALA A 109 13.53 6.88 3.29
C ALA A 109 14.84 6.43 3.98
N ARG A 110 14.75 5.86 5.19
CA ARG A 110 15.89 5.48 6.03
C ARG A 110 15.61 4.18 6.77
N VAL A 111 16.67 3.56 7.27
CA VAL A 111 16.53 2.44 8.22
C VAL A 111 16.10 2.99 9.58
N VAL A 112 15.02 2.45 10.13
CA VAL A 112 14.52 2.76 11.46
C VAL A 112 14.96 1.66 12.42
N THR A 113 15.55 2.04 13.55
CA THR A 113 15.98 1.11 14.60
C THR A 113 15.00 1.15 15.76
N VAL A 114 14.35 0.02 16.02
CA VAL A 114 13.39 -0.16 17.11
C VAL A 114 14.01 -1.08 18.15
N MET A 115 14.60 -0.51 19.21
CA MET A 115 15.04 -1.29 20.38
C MET A 115 13.87 -1.56 21.33
N VAL A 116 13.82 -2.77 21.92
CA VAL A 116 12.78 -3.15 22.89
C VAL A 116 12.82 -2.28 24.14
N ASP A 117 14.02 -1.91 24.59
CA ASP A 117 14.23 -1.07 25.78
C ASP A 117 14.10 0.44 25.49
N ARG A 118 13.88 0.82 24.22
CA ARG A 118 13.79 2.21 23.75
C ARG A 118 15.03 3.07 24.03
N CYS A 119 16.14 2.45 24.40
CA CYS A 119 17.42 3.13 24.59
C CYS A 119 18.19 3.20 23.28
N TYR A 120 19.13 4.15 23.16
CA TYR A 120 20.06 4.22 22.01
C TYR A 120 20.63 2.83 21.67
N PRO A 121 20.64 2.38 20.40
CA PRO A 121 20.42 3.16 19.16
C PRO A 121 18.95 3.24 18.67
N HIS A 122 17.95 3.13 19.57
CA HIS A 122 16.55 3.39 19.22
C HIS A 122 16.39 4.75 18.52
N THR A 123 15.67 4.77 17.39
CA THR A 123 15.54 5.97 16.55
C THR A 123 14.64 7.04 17.16
N GLY A 124 13.52 6.64 17.78
CA GLY A 124 12.52 7.57 18.29
C GLY A 124 11.83 8.36 17.19
N TRP A 125 11.32 9.55 17.53
CA TRP A 125 10.69 10.45 16.58
C TRP A 125 11.68 11.01 15.57
N PHE A 126 11.34 10.92 14.29
CA PHE A 126 12.11 11.55 13.21
C PHE A 126 11.18 12.21 12.19
N THR A 127 11.68 13.25 11.54
CA THR A 127 10.96 13.94 10.46
C THR A 127 11.12 13.17 9.16
N GLN A 128 10.00 12.77 8.56
CA GLN A 128 9.96 12.11 7.26
C GLN A 128 9.89 13.13 6.13
N SER A 129 9.07 14.17 6.27
CA SER A 129 8.98 15.28 5.32
C SER A 129 8.74 16.59 6.05
N ASP A 130 9.36 17.66 5.58
CA ASP A 130 9.19 19.01 6.10
C ASP A 130 8.90 19.96 4.93
N GLU A 131 7.64 20.04 4.56
CA GLU A 131 7.16 20.95 3.51
C GLU A 131 6.62 22.24 4.15
N PRO A 132 6.65 23.39 3.45
CA PRO A 132 6.25 24.69 4.02
C PRO A 132 4.87 24.74 4.67
N HIS A 133 3.95 23.84 4.28
CA HIS A 133 2.58 23.77 4.78
C HIS A 133 2.27 22.48 5.53
N CYS A 134 3.22 21.55 5.62
CA CYS A 134 2.99 20.22 6.17
C CYS A 134 4.30 19.57 6.65
N ARG A 135 4.37 19.30 7.96
CA ARG A 135 5.45 18.50 8.55
C ARG A 135 4.93 17.14 8.94
N LYS A 136 5.59 16.08 8.48
CA LYS A 136 5.28 14.69 8.82
C LYS A 136 6.41 14.08 9.64
N GLU A 137 6.05 13.50 10.78
CA GLU A 137 6.98 12.87 11.72
C GLU A 137 6.51 11.46 12.04
N TYR A 138 7.45 10.54 12.12
CA TYR A 138 7.19 9.13 12.41
C TYR A 138 7.91 8.69 13.67
N ASN A 139 7.31 7.73 14.38
CA ASN A 139 7.92 7.03 15.50
C ASN A 139 7.51 5.56 15.49
N TYR A 140 8.48 4.68 15.71
CA TYR A 140 8.28 3.24 15.71
C TYR A 140 8.68 2.67 17.07
N GLN A 141 7.75 1.99 17.74
CA GLN A 141 7.98 1.43 19.07
C GLN A 141 7.32 0.07 19.21
N PHE A 142 7.93 -0.85 19.95
CA PHE A 142 7.24 -2.09 20.32
C PHE A 142 5.98 -1.76 21.12
N ASN A 143 4.88 -2.45 20.78
CA ASN A 143 3.66 -2.40 21.56
C ASN A 143 3.93 -2.97 22.96
N LEU A 144 3.42 -2.28 23.97
CA LEU A 144 3.72 -2.61 25.38
C LEU A 144 3.00 -3.87 25.86
N GLN A 145 1.89 -4.24 25.23
CA GLN A 145 1.05 -5.37 25.62
C GLN A 145 1.36 -6.63 24.79
N ASN A 146 1.77 -6.44 23.54
CA ASN A 146 2.07 -7.52 22.61
C ASN A 146 3.33 -7.20 21.79
N SER A 147 4.46 -7.80 22.17
CA SER A 147 5.74 -7.61 21.49
C SER A 147 5.79 -8.17 20.07
N ASN A 148 4.73 -8.84 19.61
CA ASN A 148 4.57 -9.26 18.22
C ASN A 148 4.26 -8.09 17.29
N TYR A 149 3.93 -6.91 17.82
CA TYR A 149 3.64 -5.72 17.03
C TYR A 149 4.61 -4.59 17.32
N ILE A 150 4.96 -3.87 16.25
CA ILE A 150 5.56 -2.54 16.33
C ILE A 150 4.48 -1.55 15.95
N GLU A 151 4.25 -0.58 16.83
CA GLU A 151 3.42 0.58 16.58
C GLU A 151 4.18 1.58 15.73
N TRP A 152 3.55 1.99 14.63
CA TRP A 152 4.00 3.09 13.79
C TRP A 152 3.06 4.27 14.02
N HIS A 153 3.57 5.28 14.70
CA HIS A 153 2.88 6.53 14.97
C HIS A 153 3.25 7.54 13.91
N GLU A 154 2.24 8.10 13.24
CA GLU A 154 2.40 9.23 12.34
C GLU A 154 1.84 10.49 12.96
N ARG A 155 2.58 11.59 12.85
CA ARG A 155 2.15 12.93 13.21
C ARG A 155 2.26 13.84 11.99
N GLU A 156 1.13 14.36 11.55
CA GLU A 156 1.04 15.34 10.47
C GLU A 156 0.64 16.70 11.05
N THR A 157 1.55 17.67 10.97
CA THR A 157 1.35 19.04 11.47
C THR A 157 1.15 19.99 10.30
N ARG A 158 -0.03 20.64 10.24
CA ARG A 158 -0.37 21.68 9.26
C ARG A 158 -0.76 22.95 10.00
N GLY A 159 0.17 23.91 10.08
CA GLY A 159 -0.02 25.12 10.88
C GLY A 159 -0.19 24.79 12.36
N THR A 160 -1.39 25.05 12.91
CA THR A 160 -1.73 24.74 14.31
C THR A 160 -2.43 23.38 14.49
N VAL A 161 -2.80 22.71 13.40
CA VAL A 161 -3.53 21.45 13.45
C VAL A 161 -2.54 20.30 13.41
N VAL A 162 -2.62 19.41 14.40
CA VAL A 162 -1.86 18.17 14.47
C VAL A 162 -2.83 17.01 14.30
N LYS A 163 -2.61 16.19 13.27
CA LYS A 163 -3.33 14.94 13.05
C LYS A 163 -2.39 13.78 13.37
N GLU A 164 -2.84 12.89 14.23
CA GLU A 164 -2.11 11.66 14.55
C GLU A 164 -2.80 10.46 13.91
N ARG A 165 -2.00 9.51 13.43
CA ARG A 165 -2.47 8.21 12.90
C ARG A 165 -1.63 7.11 13.49
N LEU A 166 -2.25 5.96 13.67
CA LEU A 166 -1.60 4.77 14.20
C LEU A 166 -1.70 3.66 13.16
N SER A 167 -0.57 3.03 12.92
CA SER A 167 -0.45 1.85 12.07
C SER A 167 0.29 0.76 12.86
N LEU A 168 0.08 -0.50 12.49
CA LEU A 168 0.70 -1.65 13.15
C LEU A 168 1.54 -2.45 12.16
N VAL A 169 2.72 -2.85 12.61
CA VAL A 169 3.60 -3.75 11.87
C VAL A 169 3.67 -5.06 12.63
N TYR A 170 3.27 -6.16 12.01
CA TYR A 170 3.30 -7.48 12.64
C TYR A 170 4.64 -8.17 12.39
N VAL A 171 5.39 -8.39 13.48
CA VAL A 171 6.80 -8.78 13.41
C VAL A 171 7.11 -10.15 14.02
N ALA A 172 6.10 -10.91 14.45
CA ALA A 172 6.32 -12.24 15.01
C ALA A 172 6.66 -13.31 13.97
N LYS A 173 6.24 -13.13 12.71
CA LYS A 173 6.54 -14.04 11.60
C LYS A 173 6.58 -13.32 10.26
N ALA A 174 7.25 -13.93 9.29
CA ALA A 174 7.30 -13.45 7.93
C ALA A 174 5.92 -13.53 7.24
N TYR A 175 5.61 -12.51 6.45
CA TYR A 175 4.42 -12.42 5.62
C TYR A 175 4.63 -13.09 4.26
N LEU A 176 4.36 -14.40 4.21
CA LEU A 176 4.68 -15.24 3.05
C LEU A 176 3.78 -14.99 1.83
N THR A 177 2.62 -14.37 2.03
CA THR A 177 1.63 -14.13 0.98
C THR A 177 1.67 -12.72 0.42
N ALA A 178 2.74 -11.94 0.69
CA ALA A 178 2.90 -10.57 0.19
C ALA A 178 2.65 -10.44 -1.32
N VAL A 179 3.14 -11.40 -2.11
CA VAL A 179 2.92 -11.40 -3.56
C VAL A 179 1.46 -11.76 -3.91
N SER A 180 0.92 -12.81 -3.31
CA SER A 180 -0.40 -13.34 -3.65
C SER A 180 -1.55 -12.47 -3.15
N VAL A 181 -1.32 -11.66 -2.12
CA VAL A 181 -2.30 -10.75 -1.51
C VAL A 181 -1.95 -9.33 -1.93
N THR A 182 -0.95 -8.69 -1.33
CA THR A 182 -0.65 -7.26 -1.54
C THR A 182 -0.30 -6.91 -2.99
N GLU A 183 0.58 -7.66 -3.65
CA GLU A 183 0.99 -7.33 -5.02
C GLU A 183 -0.09 -7.66 -6.07
N LYS A 184 -0.74 -8.83 -5.96
CA LYS A 184 -1.82 -9.23 -6.88
C LYS A 184 -3.05 -8.34 -6.76
N ARG A 185 -3.32 -7.82 -5.57
CA ARG A 185 -4.43 -6.90 -5.32
C ARG A 185 -4.36 -5.64 -6.15
N ASN A 186 -3.18 -5.19 -6.56
CA ASN A 186 -3.03 -4.02 -7.44
C ASN A 186 -3.82 -4.13 -8.76
N ILE A 187 -4.21 -5.33 -9.22
CA ILE A 187 -5.08 -5.48 -10.40
C ILE A 187 -6.53 -5.04 -10.11
N VAL A 188 -6.98 -5.25 -8.88
CA VAL A 188 -8.38 -5.11 -8.46
C VAL A 188 -8.59 -3.80 -7.70
N TRP A 189 -7.59 -3.38 -6.93
CA TRP A 189 -7.63 -2.24 -6.02
C TRP A 189 -8.06 -0.93 -6.68
N ASP A 190 -7.46 -0.60 -7.82
CA ASP A 190 -7.72 0.66 -8.53
C ASP A 190 -9.18 0.75 -9.02
N LEU A 191 -9.86 -0.38 -9.17
CA LEU A 191 -11.23 -0.48 -9.69
C LEU A 191 -12.28 -0.85 -8.62
N SER A 192 -11.85 -1.42 -7.49
CA SER A 192 -12.71 -1.76 -6.35
C SER A 192 -12.81 -0.65 -5.31
N SER A 193 -11.97 0.38 -5.41
CA SER A 193 -11.95 1.47 -4.44
C SER A 193 -13.27 2.26 -4.45
N PRO A 194 -13.80 2.71 -3.28
CA PRO A 194 -15.03 3.53 -3.19
C PRO A 194 -14.96 4.87 -3.95
N PHE A 195 -13.81 5.21 -4.55
CA PHE A 195 -13.62 6.32 -5.47
C PHE A 195 -14.12 6.05 -6.90
N LEU A 196 -14.40 4.79 -7.26
CA LEU A 196 -15.19 4.40 -8.43
C LEU A 196 -16.57 3.93 -7.93
N LYS A 197 -17.56 4.82 -7.96
CA LYS A 197 -18.96 4.42 -7.73
C LYS A 197 -19.71 4.41 -9.05
N TYR A 198 -20.20 3.23 -9.42
CA TYR A 198 -21.25 3.06 -10.41
C TYR A 198 -22.60 3.19 -9.69
N GLN A 199 -23.28 4.32 -9.89
CA GLN A 199 -24.67 4.49 -9.47
C GLN A 199 -25.45 5.17 -10.60
N ASN A 200 -26.57 4.57 -11.02
CA ASN A 200 -27.49 5.12 -12.02
C ASN A 200 -26.82 5.51 -13.36
N ASP A 201 -26.04 4.63 -13.97
CA ASP A 201 -25.35 4.86 -15.26
C ASP A 201 -24.32 6.02 -15.26
N VAL A 202 -23.90 6.44 -14.06
CA VAL A 202 -22.89 7.48 -13.85
C VAL A 202 -21.64 6.86 -13.22
N ILE A 203 -20.50 7.04 -13.87
CA ILE A 203 -19.19 6.74 -13.27
C ILE A 203 -18.71 8.00 -12.57
N THR A 204 -18.73 7.97 -11.24
CA THR A 204 -18.02 9.01 -10.50
C THR A 204 -16.56 8.58 -10.40
N LEU A 205 -15.68 9.13 -11.25
CA LEU A 205 -14.23 9.03 -11.09
C LEU A 205 -13.80 10.04 -10.02
N ARG A 206 -13.82 9.63 -8.75
CA ARG A 206 -13.57 10.61 -7.70
C ARG A 206 -12.10 10.92 -7.48
N GLU A 207 -11.18 10.00 -7.76
CA GLU A 207 -9.73 10.22 -7.67
C GLU A 207 -9.00 9.18 -8.54
N LEU A 208 -8.67 9.49 -9.81
CA LEU A 208 -7.72 8.66 -10.55
C LEU A 208 -6.32 9.03 -10.04
N PHE A 209 -5.71 8.17 -9.23
CA PHE A 209 -4.34 8.39 -8.74
C PHE A 209 -3.38 8.18 -9.90
N ILE A 210 -3.09 9.24 -10.67
CA ILE A 210 -2.02 9.21 -11.66
C ILE A 210 -0.74 9.58 -10.92
N PRO A 211 0.19 8.64 -10.66
CA PRO A 211 1.45 8.98 -10.00
C PRO A 211 2.25 9.91 -10.94
N LYS A 212 2.29 11.20 -10.63
CA LYS A 212 3.28 12.13 -11.20
C LYS A 212 4.34 12.47 -10.15
N PRO A 213 5.59 12.71 -10.58
CA PRO A 213 6.67 12.97 -9.64
C PRO A 213 6.56 14.25 -8.83
N ASN A 214 5.60 15.18 -9.07
CA ASN A 214 5.64 16.51 -8.43
C ASN A 214 4.35 17.35 -8.43
N VAL A 215 3.14 16.82 -8.68
CA VAL A 215 1.91 17.65 -8.59
C VAL A 215 0.70 16.82 -8.15
N ASN A 216 0.15 17.12 -6.97
CA ASN A 216 -1.13 16.60 -6.48
C ASN A 216 -2.26 17.52 -6.98
N HIS A 217 -2.79 17.29 -8.18
CA HIS A 217 -4.09 17.84 -8.57
C HIS A 217 -5.12 16.72 -8.57
N LEU A 218 -6.05 16.81 -7.60
CA LEU A 218 -7.24 15.96 -7.50
C LEU A 218 -8.27 16.45 -8.52
N LEU A 219 -8.52 15.68 -9.56
CA LEU A 219 -9.68 15.87 -10.43
C LEU A 219 -10.90 15.27 -9.73
N HIS A 220 -11.73 16.11 -9.14
CA HIS A 220 -13.05 15.72 -8.63
C HIS A 220 -14.12 16.07 -9.67
N LYS A 221 -14.44 15.16 -10.59
CA LYS A 221 -15.64 15.30 -11.44
C LYS A 221 -16.42 14.00 -11.62
N GLN A 222 -17.74 14.12 -11.52
CA GLN A 222 -18.71 13.08 -11.87
C GLN A 222 -18.82 13.00 -13.39
N LEU A 223 -18.64 11.82 -13.97
CA LEU A 223 -18.72 11.60 -15.42
C LEU A 223 -19.90 10.66 -15.74
N THR A 224 -20.92 11.19 -16.40
CA THR A 224 -21.98 10.40 -17.03
C THR A 224 -21.47 9.81 -18.34
N ILE A 225 -21.68 8.51 -18.57
CA ILE A 225 -21.24 7.82 -19.79
C ILE A 225 -22.04 8.28 -21.03
N ALA A 226 -23.20 8.91 -20.84
CA ALA A 226 -24.10 9.22 -21.94
C ALA A 226 -23.84 10.55 -22.67
N GLU A 227 -23.12 11.51 -22.07
CA GLU A 227 -22.78 12.79 -22.69
C GLU A 227 -21.73 13.45 -21.77
N ILE A 228 -20.46 13.53 -22.21
CA ILE A 228 -19.44 14.31 -21.48
C ILE A 228 -19.77 15.78 -21.76
N PRO A 229 -20.12 16.60 -20.76
CA PRO A 229 -20.41 18.02 -20.99
C PRO A 229 -19.18 18.71 -21.61
N ASP A 230 -19.39 19.67 -22.51
CA ASP A 230 -18.29 20.40 -23.19
C ASP A 230 -17.28 21.00 -22.18
N GLU A 231 -17.74 21.46 -21.02
CA GLU A 231 -16.90 21.96 -19.92
C GLU A 231 -15.93 20.91 -19.34
N VAL A 232 -16.24 19.62 -19.50
CA VAL A 232 -15.39 18.51 -19.04
C VAL A 232 -14.43 18.07 -20.15
N VAL A 233 -14.80 18.24 -21.42
CA VAL A 233 -13.90 17.99 -22.56
C VAL A 233 -12.69 18.91 -22.50
N ASP A 234 -12.90 20.20 -22.26
CA ASP A 234 -11.82 21.19 -22.12
C ASP A 234 -10.85 20.83 -20.97
N GLU A 235 -11.37 20.33 -19.85
CA GLU A 235 -10.55 19.89 -18.72
C GLU A 235 -9.78 18.60 -19.02
N VAL A 236 -10.41 17.65 -19.72
CA VAL A 236 -9.74 16.41 -20.17
C VAL A 236 -8.62 16.75 -21.15
N GLU A 237 -8.80 17.71 -22.06
CA GLU A 237 -7.75 18.18 -22.97
C GLU A 237 -6.60 18.85 -22.20
N GLN A 238 -6.90 19.74 -21.25
CA GLN A 238 -5.86 20.33 -20.38
C GLN A 238 -5.08 19.26 -19.61
N CYS A 239 -5.76 18.22 -19.11
CA CYS A 239 -5.11 17.11 -18.42
C CYS A 239 -4.26 16.27 -19.37
N ASN A 240 -4.76 16.02 -20.58
CA ASN A 240 -4.05 15.30 -21.64
C ASN A 240 -2.70 15.97 -21.96
N ASP A 241 -2.70 17.30 -22.10
CA ASP A 241 -1.51 18.11 -22.32
C ASP A 241 -0.55 18.07 -21.14
N GLN A 242 -1.07 18.24 -19.91
CA GLN A 242 -0.26 18.16 -18.70
C GLN A 242 0.39 16.79 -18.52
N LEU A 243 -0.28 15.72 -18.96
CA LEU A 243 0.21 14.35 -18.95
C LEU A 243 1.17 14.04 -20.11
N ARG A 244 1.34 14.98 -21.05
CA ARG A 244 2.15 14.82 -22.28
C ARG A 244 1.69 13.62 -23.11
N LEU A 245 0.38 13.39 -23.13
CA LEU A 245 -0.26 12.38 -23.96
C LEU A 245 -0.55 12.97 -25.35
N ARG A 246 -0.81 12.12 -26.34
CA ARG A 246 -1.22 12.59 -27.68
C ARG A 246 -2.65 13.13 -27.64
N ASP A 247 -3.00 14.01 -28.55
CA ASP A 247 -4.34 14.59 -28.64
C ASP A 247 -5.43 13.52 -28.61
N GLY A 248 -6.40 13.67 -27.70
CA GLY A 248 -7.51 12.73 -27.51
C GLY A 248 -7.15 11.38 -26.89
N GLU A 249 -5.88 11.12 -26.54
CA GLU A 249 -5.44 9.84 -25.96
C GLU A 249 -6.04 9.61 -24.57
N LEU A 250 -6.07 10.63 -23.70
CA LEU A 250 -6.72 10.53 -22.40
C LEU A 250 -8.21 10.24 -22.52
N LEU A 251 -8.91 10.94 -23.42
CA LEU A 251 -10.34 10.71 -23.67
C LEU A 251 -10.60 9.29 -24.18
N SER A 252 -9.74 8.77 -25.05
CA SER A 252 -9.81 7.38 -25.52
C SER A 252 -9.63 6.38 -24.36
N ILE A 253 -8.70 6.66 -23.44
CA ILE A 253 -8.48 5.83 -22.25
C ILE A 253 -9.70 5.87 -21.33
N LEU A 254 -10.25 7.06 -21.05
CA LEU A 254 -11.44 7.24 -20.22
C LEU A 254 -12.66 6.51 -20.79
N ASN A 255 -12.89 6.60 -22.10
CA ASN A 255 -13.99 5.88 -22.77
C ASN A 255 -13.82 4.35 -22.69
N LYS A 256 -12.59 3.85 -22.82
CA LYS A 256 -12.30 2.42 -22.64
C LYS A 256 -12.56 1.98 -21.19
N LEU A 257 -12.12 2.77 -20.22
CA LEU A 257 -12.39 2.50 -18.80
C LEU A 257 -13.90 2.50 -18.53
N ALA A 258 -14.63 3.48 -19.07
CA ALA A 258 -16.07 3.55 -18.92
C ALA A 258 -16.77 2.32 -19.49
N THR A 259 -16.34 1.85 -20.68
CA THR A 259 -16.87 0.64 -21.30
C THR A 259 -16.63 -0.60 -20.43
N ILE A 260 -15.43 -0.72 -19.84
CA ILE A 260 -15.08 -1.84 -18.94
C ILE A 260 -15.92 -1.76 -17.66
N MET A 261 -16.12 -0.57 -17.10
CA MET A 261 -16.89 -0.37 -15.88
C MET A 261 -18.40 -0.59 -16.05
N SER A 262 -18.92 -0.41 -17.26
CA SER A 262 -20.32 -0.73 -17.59
C SER A 262 -20.59 -2.23 -17.79
N ASP A 263 -19.54 -3.05 -17.84
CA ASP A 263 -19.68 -4.50 -17.91
C ASP A 263 -20.00 -5.05 -16.52
N GLU A 264 -21.27 -5.36 -16.28
CA GLU A 264 -21.75 -5.89 -15.00
C GLU A 264 -21.10 -7.22 -14.64
N GLU A 265 -20.85 -8.10 -15.62
CA GLU A 265 -20.21 -9.40 -15.37
C GLU A 265 -18.76 -9.20 -14.92
N TYR A 266 -18.02 -8.31 -15.59
CA TYR A 266 -16.67 -7.93 -15.19
C TYR A 266 -16.63 -7.36 -13.76
N MET A 267 -17.55 -6.45 -13.42
CA MET A 267 -17.60 -5.83 -12.09
C MET A 267 -17.92 -6.84 -10.98
N VAL A 268 -18.82 -7.79 -11.23
CA VAL A 268 -19.11 -8.87 -10.28
C VAL A 268 -17.87 -9.74 -10.07
N GLU A 269 -17.18 -10.15 -11.13
CA GLU A 269 -15.95 -10.92 -11.01
C GLU A 269 -14.86 -10.16 -10.24
N LEU A 270 -14.76 -8.86 -10.47
CA LEU A 270 -13.80 -7.98 -9.80
C LEU A 270 -14.05 -7.92 -8.29
N MET A 271 -15.31 -7.75 -7.88
CA MET A 271 -15.69 -7.78 -6.46
C MET A 271 -15.44 -9.15 -5.83
N GLU A 272 -15.78 -10.24 -6.51
CA GLU A 272 -15.51 -11.60 -6.00
C GLU A 272 -14.02 -11.88 -5.81
N ILE A 273 -13.16 -11.35 -6.68
CA ILE A 273 -11.71 -11.48 -6.52
C ILE A 273 -11.25 -10.64 -5.33
N ASN A 274 -11.75 -9.42 -5.16
CA ASN A 274 -11.44 -8.58 -4.01
C ASN A 274 -11.80 -9.29 -2.70
N ASP A 275 -13.00 -9.84 -2.60
CA ASP A 275 -13.45 -10.58 -1.41
C ASP A 275 -12.56 -11.78 -1.10
N LYS A 276 -12.14 -12.52 -2.13
CA LYS A 276 -11.17 -13.64 -1.98
C LYS A 276 -9.82 -13.14 -1.46
N ILE A 277 -9.33 -12.00 -1.93
CA ILE A 277 -8.08 -11.39 -1.44
C ILE A 277 -8.21 -10.97 0.02
N VAL A 278 -9.33 -10.35 0.40
CA VAL A 278 -9.62 -9.96 1.79
C VAL A 278 -9.66 -11.19 2.70
N GLN A 279 -10.33 -12.27 2.27
CA GLN A 279 -10.35 -13.55 3.01
C GLN A 279 -8.94 -14.14 3.18
N LEU A 280 -8.12 -14.12 2.12
CA LEU A 280 -6.73 -14.57 2.18
C LEU A 280 -5.87 -13.67 3.09
N SER A 281 -6.13 -12.37 3.12
CA SER A 281 -5.46 -11.42 3.99
C SER A 281 -5.72 -11.74 5.47
N ALA A 282 -6.98 -12.00 5.82
CA ALA A 282 -7.41 -12.33 7.19
C ALA A 282 -6.85 -13.67 7.70
N GLY A 283 -6.60 -14.63 6.80
CA GLY A 283 -6.06 -15.95 7.15
C GLY A 283 -4.54 -15.99 7.44
N ASN A 284 -3.81 -14.87 7.27
CA ASN A 284 -2.35 -14.82 7.39
C ASN A 284 -1.85 -14.10 8.64
#